data_AF-A0A3A9K1B3-F1
#
_entry.id   AF-A0A3A9K1B3-F1
#
_cell.length_a   1.000
_cell.length_b   1.000
_cell.length_c   1.000
_cell.angle_alpha   90.00
_cell.angle_beta   90.00
_cell.angle_gamma   90.00
#
_symmetry.space_group_name_H-M   'P 1'
#
loop_
_entity.id
_entity.type
_entity.pdbx_description
1 polymer ?
#
loop_
_entity_poly.entity_id
_entity_poly.type
_entity_poly.pdbx_seq_one_letter_code
_entity_poly.pdbx_strand_id
1 'polypeptide(L)'
;MSIATDIVSLKIMSEVYKKRGLEDLLKMTCEYLEDEVPYIDWVGVYFFERNDELKLMAASNLENDLTWTSNGELKFPLKNSNNEAKGIMIVRSKEAIAFDVTDVSTLEAIAQSLGELSMAN
;
A
#
# COMPACT_ATOMS: atom_id res chain seq x y z
N MET A 1 -6.87 -9.57 -13.68
CA MET A 1 -5.43 -9.48 -13.37
C MET A 1 -4.82 -8.58 -14.42
N SER A 2 -4.59 -7.32 -14.05
CA SER A 2 -3.67 -6.50 -14.81
C SER A 2 -2.26 -7.05 -14.60
N ILE A 3 -1.55 -7.29 -15.70
CA ILE A 3 -0.17 -7.83 -15.69
C ILE A 3 0.75 -6.95 -14.83
N ALA A 4 0.48 -5.65 -14.77
CA ALA A 4 1.24 -4.68 -13.98
C ALA A 4 1.16 -4.95 -12.47
N THR A 5 -0.05 -5.10 -11.93
CA THR A 5 -0.28 -5.31 -10.49
C THR A 5 0.33 -6.64 -10.01
N ASP A 6 0.31 -7.67 -10.86
CA ASP A 6 0.91 -8.97 -10.56
C ASP A 6 2.45 -8.89 -10.51
N ILE A 7 3.07 -8.18 -11.45
CA ILE A 7 4.53 -7.99 -11.47
C ILE A 7 4.99 -7.21 -10.23
N VAL A 8 4.28 -6.15 -9.86
CA VAL A 8 4.57 -5.37 -8.66
C VAL A 8 4.44 -6.24 -7.41
N SER A 9 3.38 -7.04 -7.32
CA SER A 9 3.18 -7.97 -6.22
C SER A 9 4.36 -8.94 -6.08
N LEU A 10 4.83 -9.55 -7.17
CA LEU A 10 5.99 -10.45 -7.15
C LEU A 10 7.27 -9.73 -6.71
N LYS A 11 7.51 -8.51 -7.18
CA LYS A 11 8.66 -7.68 -6.76
C LYS A 11 8.61 -7.40 -5.26
N ILE A 12 7.47 -6.94 -4.75
CA ILE A 12 7.27 -6.64 -3.32
C ILE A 12 7.49 -7.91 -2.48
N MET A 13 6.83 -9.02 -2.84
CA MET A 13 6.96 -10.28 -2.10
C MET A 13 8.38 -10.83 -2.11
N SER A 14 9.13 -10.70 -3.21
CA SER A 14 10.55 -11.07 -3.22
C SER A 14 11.37 -10.27 -2.19
N GLU A 15 11.11 -8.98 -2.07
CA GLU A 15 11.86 -8.11 -1.15
C GLU A 15 11.45 -8.31 0.32
N VAL A 16 10.18 -8.63 0.56
CA VAL A 16 9.67 -9.14 1.85
C VAL A 16 10.54 -10.30 2.34
N TYR A 17 10.81 -11.30 1.50
CA TYR A 17 11.60 -12.47 1.89
C TYR A 17 13.08 -12.15 2.12
N LYS A 18 13.60 -11.05 1.58
CA LYS A 18 15.00 -10.62 1.75
C LYS A 18 15.27 -9.88 3.08
N LYS A 19 14.26 -9.72 3.96
CA LYS A 19 14.38 -9.06 5.27
C LYS A 19 14.98 -7.66 5.22
N ARG A 20 14.64 -6.86 4.19
CA ARG A 20 14.90 -5.41 4.21
C ARG A 20 14.20 -4.76 5.42
N GLY A 21 14.72 -3.62 5.88
CA GLY A 21 14.08 -2.85 6.94
C GLY A 21 12.64 -2.49 6.55
N LEU A 22 11.74 -2.47 7.54
CA LEU A 22 10.31 -2.22 7.31
C LEU A 22 10.09 -0.89 6.54
N GLU A 23 10.79 0.17 6.92
CA GLU A 23 10.70 1.48 6.27
C GLU A 23 11.07 1.42 4.77
N ASP A 24 12.16 0.72 4.42
CA ASP A 24 12.58 0.55 3.02
C ASP A 24 11.56 -0.25 2.21
N LEU A 25 10.99 -1.30 2.81
CA LEU A 25 9.96 -2.12 2.18
C LEU A 25 8.69 -1.31 1.92
N LEU A 26 8.24 -0.53 2.90
CA LEU A 26 7.06 0.32 2.77
C LEU A 26 7.26 1.37 1.68
N LYS A 27 8.40 2.06 1.69
CA LYS A 27 8.74 3.08 0.69
C LYS A 27 8.75 2.51 -0.73
N MET A 28 9.47 1.42 -0.94
CA MET A 28 9.54 0.74 -2.23
C MET A 28 8.18 0.21 -2.70
N THR A 29 7.33 -0.25 -1.78
CA THR A 29 5.96 -0.68 -2.12
C THR A 29 5.16 0.49 -2.67
N CYS A 30 5.20 1.65 -2.01
CA CYS A 30 4.52 2.85 -2.49
C CYS A 30 5.06 3.30 -3.85
N GLU A 31 6.38 3.34 -4.04
CA GLU A 31 7.02 3.71 -5.31
C GLU A 31 6.63 2.76 -6.45
N TYR A 32 6.73 1.45 -6.26
CA TYR A 32 6.36 0.50 -7.32
C TYR A 32 4.89 0.50 -7.66
N LEU A 33 4.00 0.73 -6.69
CA LEU A 33 2.57 0.82 -6.97
C LEU A 33 2.23 2.06 -7.79
N GLU A 34 2.86 3.22 -7.53
CA GLU A 34 2.68 4.42 -8.36
C GLU A 34 3.31 4.26 -9.76
N ASP A 35 4.56 3.76 -9.82
CA ASP A 35 5.32 3.73 -11.07
C ASP A 35 4.79 2.71 -12.09
N GLU A 36 4.29 1.58 -11.62
CA GLU A 36 4.02 0.43 -12.48
C GLU A 36 2.52 0.17 -12.68
N VAL A 37 1.65 0.69 -11.80
CA VAL A 37 0.19 0.52 -11.91
C VAL A 37 -0.43 1.79 -12.49
N PRO A 38 -0.80 1.83 -13.79
CA PRO A 38 -1.00 3.08 -14.52
C PRO A 38 -2.06 4.04 -13.96
N TYR A 39 -3.05 3.53 -13.24
CA TYR A 39 -4.15 4.30 -12.67
C TYR A 39 -3.92 4.66 -11.20
N ILE A 40 -2.84 4.21 -10.56
CA ILE A 40 -2.48 4.61 -9.20
C ILE A 40 -1.59 5.84 -9.29
N ASP A 41 -2.11 6.97 -8.84
CA ASP A 41 -1.40 8.25 -8.86
C ASP A 41 -0.72 8.57 -7.54
N TRP A 42 -1.08 7.86 -6.46
CA TRP A 42 -0.44 8.03 -5.16
C TRP A 42 -0.74 6.84 -4.24
N VAL A 43 0.26 6.47 -3.42
CA VAL A 43 0.12 5.46 -2.36
C VAL A 43 0.71 5.98 -1.06
N GLY A 44 0.02 5.72 0.04
CA GLY A 44 0.51 5.99 1.39
C GLY A 44 0.22 4.86 2.36
N VAL A 45 1.17 4.61 3.26
CA VAL A 45 1.04 3.63 4.33
C VAL A 45 1.11 4.34 5.67
N TYR A 46 0.10 4.11 6.50
CA TYR A 46 -0.04 4.67 7.84
C TYR A 46 -0.12 3.55 8.87
N PHE A 47 0.41 3.78 10.06
CA PHE A 47 0.24 2.90 11.23
C PHE A 47 -0.47 3.64 12.36
N PHE A 48 -1.23 2.90 13.16
CA PHE A 48 -1.84 3.42 14.38
C PHE A 48 -0.77 3.59 15.46
N GLU A 49 -0.70 4.79 16.04
CA GLU A 49 0.04 5.03 17.27
C GLU A 49 -0.80 4.69 18.52
N ARG A 50 -0.20 4.81 19.71
CA ARG A 50 -0.82 4.42 20.99
C ARG A 50 -2.15 5.14 21.32
N ASN A 51 -2.46 6.22 20.61
CA ASN A 51 -3.67 7.04 20.79
C ASN A 51 -4.67 6.89 19.62
N ASP A 52 -4.55 5.85 18.81
CA ASP A 52 -5.32 5.63 17.56
C ASP A 52 -5.11 6.71 16.48
N GLU A 53 -4.10 7.57 16.65
CA GLU A 53 -3.66 8.50 15.62
C GLU A 53 -2.94 7.76 14.49
N LEU A 54 -3.22 8.14 13.24
CA LEU A 54 -2.56 7.59 12.06
C LEU A 54 -1.28 8.35 11.78
N LYS A 55 -0.14 7.67 11.85
CA LYS A 55 1.15 8.20 11.44
C LYS A 55 1.53 7.67 10.06
N LEU A 56 1.86 8.59 9.16
CA LEU A 56 2.41 8.24 7.85
C LEU A 56 3.81 7.65 8.01
N MET A 57 4.00 6.43 7.52
CA MET A 57 5.27 5.72 7.56
C MET A 57 5.99 5.74 6.21
N ALA A 58 5.23 5.72 5.12
CA ALA A 58 5.77 5.85 3.77
C ALA A 58 4.71 6.40 2.82
N ALA A 59 5.14 7.15 1.81
CA ALA A 59 4.29 7.56 0.69
C ALA A 59 5.12 7.55 -0.59
N SER A 60 4.43 7.40 -1.72
CA SER A 60 5.05 7.49 -3.05
C SER A 60 5.41 8.96 -3.36
N ASN A 61 4.62 9.92 -2.86
CA ASN A 61 4.96 11.34 -2.81
C ASN A 61 4.60 11.96 -1.45
N LEU A 62 5.58 12.55 -0.75
CA LEU A 62 5.39 13.18 0.56
C LEU A 62 4.87 14.61 0.50
N GLU A 63 5.06 15.31 -0.63
CA GLU A 63 4.68 16.71 -0.78
C GLU A 63 3.24 16.87 -1.25
N ASN A 64 2.74 15.92 -2.04
CA ASN A 64 1.39 15.96 -2.59
C ASN A 64 0.73 14.59 -2.50
N ASP A 65 -0.23 14.47 -1.58
CA ASP A 65 -0.98 13.25 -1.36
C ASP A 65 -2.23 13.11 -2.24
N LEU A 66 -2.50 14.10 -3.09
CA LEU A 66 -3.64 14.16 -4.01
C LEU A 66 -5.04 14.17 -3.35
N THR A 67 -5.16 14.37 -2.03
CA THR A 67 -6.46 14.31 -1.32
C THR A 67 -7.55 15.18 -1.96
N TRP A 68 -7.19 16.34 -2.50
CA TRP A 68 -8.13 17.28 -3.11
C TRP A 68 -8.37 17.07 -4.61
N THR A 69 -7.53 16.28 -5.27
CA THR A 69 -7.48 16.16 -6.73
C THR A 69 -7.72 14.74 -7.24
N SER A 70 -7.71 13.75 -6.35
CA SER A 70 -8.06 12.38 -6.68
C SER A 70 -9.56 12.23 -6.95
N ASN A 71 -9.90 11.45 -7.97
CA ASN A 71 -11.27 11.07 -8.29
C ASN A 71 -11.65 9.69 -7.70
N GLY A 72 -10.68 8.92 -7.22
CA GLY A 72 -10.91 7.64 -6.53
C GLY A 72 -9.91 7.41 -5.40
N GLU A 73 -10.37 6.77 -4.32
CA GLU A 73 -9.57 6.37 -3.17
C GLU A 73 -9.99 4.99 -2.70
N LEU A 74 -9.03 4.10 -2.45
CA LEU A 74 -9.25 2.83 -1.75
C LEU A 74 -8.38 2.75 -0.51
N LYS A 75 -8.91 2.06 0.50
CA LYS A 75 -8.25 1.87 1.79
C LYS A 75 -8.20 0.40 2.14
N PHE A 76 -7.00 -0.08 2.42
CA PHE A 76 -6.73 -1.47 2.76
C PHE A 76 -6.15 -1.55 4.16
N PRO A 77 -6.81 -2.21 5.12
CA PRO A 77 -6.27 -2.36 6.47
C PRO A 77 -5.01 -3.24 6.45
N LEU A 78 -3.96 -2.79 7.14
CA LEU A 78 -2.77 -3.59 7.42
C LEU A 78 -3.05 -4.41 8.67
N LYS A 79 -3.29 -5.71 8.51
CA LYS A 79 -3.67 -6.58 9.63
C LYS A 79 -2.53 -7.48 10.06
N ASN A 80 -2.44 -7.74 11.36
CA ASN A 80 -1.55 -8.76 11.90
C ASN A 80 -2.17 -10.16 11.75
N SER A 81 -1.43 -11.19 12.18
CA SER A 81 -1.88 -12.59 12.15
C SER A 81 -3.12 -12.87 13.01
N ASN A 82 -3.47 -11.98 13.94
CA ASN A 82 -4.71 -12.03 14.73
C ASN A 82 -5.88 -11.29 14.05
N ASN A 83 -5.71 -10.87 12.79
CA ASN A 83 -6.68 -10.08 12.01
C ASN A 83 -7.01 -8.71 12.65
N GLU A 84 -6.15 -8.20 13.51
CA GLU A 84 -6.26 -6.85 14.07
C GLU A 84 -5.61 -5.83 13.13
N ALA A 85 -6.33 -4.77 12.77
CA ALA A 85 -5.78 -3.69 11.98
C ALA A 85 -4.77 -2.88 12.82
N LYS A 86 -3.52 -2.78 12.34
CA LYS A 86 -2.44 -1.98 12.94
C LYS A 86 -2.05 -0.79 12.08
N GLY A 87 -2.61 -0.69 10.88
CA GLY A 87 -2.41 0.42 9.98
C GLY A 87 -3.36 0.37 8.81
N ILE A 88 -3.12 1.24 7.84
CA ILE A 88 -3.90 1.37 6.62
C ILE A 88 -3.01 1.78 5.45
N MET A 89 -3.17 1.09 4.33
CA MET A 89 -2.64 1.49 3.04
C MET A 89 -3.74 2.22 2.27
N ILE A 90 -3.45 3.41 1.78
CA ILE A 90 -4.34 4.23 0.98
C ILE A 90 -3.75 4.32 -0.42
N VAL A 91 -4.58 4.07 -1.44
CA VAL A 91 -4.24 4.29 -2.84
C VAL A 91 -5.22 5.27 -3.45
N ARG A 92 -4.70 6.19 -4.27
CA ARG A 92 -5.49 7.24 -4.91
C ARG A 92 -5.27 7.23 -6.41
N SER A 93 -6.32 7.61 -7.12
CA SER A 93 -6.32 7.76 -8.57
C SER A 93 -6.95 9.10 -8.97
N LYS A 94 -6.41 9.73 -10.00
CA LYS A 94 -7.02 10.85 -10.72
C LYS A 94 -8.01 10.37 -11.77
N GLU A 95 -8.04 9.07 -12.10
CA GLU A 95 -9.02 8.50 -13.01
C GLU A 95 -10.37 8.31 -12.31
N ALA A 96 -11.46 8.55 -13.04
CA ALA A 96 -12.83 8.44 -12.50
C ALA A 96 -13.32 6.98 -12.34
N ILE A 97 -12.68 6.03 -13.04
CA ILE A 97 -13.01 4.60 -13.03
C ILE A 97 -11.68 3.82 -13.02
N ALA A 98 -11.02 3.75 -11.86
CA ALA A 98 -9.64 3.30 -11.76
C ALA A 98 -9.46 1.84 -11.28
N PHE A 99 -10.33 1.37 -10.38
CA PHE A 99 -10.08 0.13 -9.66
C PHE A 99 -10.99 -1.00 -10.14
N ASP A 100 -10.44 -1.91 -10.97
CA ASP A 100 -11.11 -3.18 -11.26
C ASP A 100 -11.08 -4.10 -10.03
N VAL A 101 -12.10 -4.96 -9.89
CA VAL A 101 -12.26 -5.91 -8.79
C VAL A 101 -11.03 -6.80 -8.63
N THR A 102 -10.34 -7.11 -9.73
CA THR A 102 -9.13 -7.95 -9.71
C THR A 102 -7.90 -7.24 -9.14
N ASP A 103 -7.85 -5.91 -9.22
CA ASP A 103 -6.76 -5.13 -8.62
C ASP A 103 -7.02 -4.91 -7.13
N VAL A 104 -8.28 -4.83 -6.70
CA VAL A 104 -8.67 -4.74 -5.28
C VAL A 104 -8.12 -5.94 -4.49
N SER A 105 -8.31 -7.17 -4.98
CA SER A 105 -7.81 -8.37 -4.29
C SER A 105 -6.28 -8.42 -4.19
N THR A 106 -5.60 -7.87 -5.20
CA THR A 106 -4.13 -7.86 -5.25
C THR A 106 -3.57 -6.83 -4.27
N LEU A 107 -4.14 -5.63 -4.24
CA LEU A 107 -3.81 -4.59 -3.27
C LEU A 107 -4.12 -5.03 -1.83
N GLU A 108 -5.21 -5.77 -1.62
CA GLU A 108 -5.52 -6.37 -0.33
C GLU A 108 -4.47 -7.41 0.10
N ALA A 109 -4.00 -8.27 -0.82
CA ALA A 109 -2.95 -9.24 -0.52
C ALA A 109 -1.60 -8.57 -0.17
N ILE A 110 -1.25 -7.48 -0.87
CA ILE A 110 -0.08 -6.66 -0.52
C ILE A 110 -0.24 -6.08 0.89
N ALA A 111 -1.37 -5.44 1.18
CA ALA A 111 -1.67 -4.85 2.48
C ALA A 111 -1.60 -5.88 3.63
N GLN A 112 -2.16 -7.08 3.42
CA GLN A 112 -2.09 -8.17 4.39
C GLN A 112 -0.65 -8.59 4.67
N SER A 113 0.16 -8.77 3.61
CA SER A 113 1.56 -9.20 3.75
C SER A 113 2.41 -8.14 4.47
N LEU A 114 2.22 -6.86 4.17
CA LEU A 114 2.88 -5.76 4.88
C LEU A 114 2.50 -5.73 6.36
N GLY A 115 1.21 -5.94 6.67
CA GLY A 115 0.70 -6.00 8.03
C GLY A 115 1.34 -7.12 8.85
N GLU A 116 1.44 -8.33 8.30
CA GLU A 116 2.06 -9.47 8.96
C GLU A 116 3.54 -9.26 9.26
N LEU A 117 4.31 -8.70 8.31
CA LEU A 117 5.75 -8.48 8.47
C LEU A 117 6.11 -7.41 9.47
N SER A 118 5.30 -6.36 9.54
CA SER A 118 5.52 -5.26 10.49
C SER A 118 5.58 -5.73 11.95
N MET A 119 5.00 -6.90 12.24
CA MET A 119 4.93 -7.50 13.58
C MET A 119 5.82 -8.74 13.74
N ALA A 120 6.53 -9.15 12.69
CA ALA A 120 7.47 -10.28 12.71
C ALA A 120 8.92 -9.86 13.04
N ASN A 121 9.21 -8.56 13.06
CA ASN A 121 10.51 -7.96 13.38
C ASN A 121 10.47 -7.18 14.70
#